data_AF-A0A9D8KA36-F1
#
_entry.id   AF-A0A9D8KA36-F1
#
_cell.length_a   1.000
_cell.length_b   1.000
_cell.length_c   1.000
_cell.angle_alpha   90.00
_cell.angle_beta   90.00
_cell.angle_gamma   90.00
#
_symmetry.space_group_name_H-M   'P 1'
#
loop_
_entity.id
_entity.type
_entity.pdbx_description
1 polymer ?
#
loop_
_entity_poly.entity_id
_entity_poly.type
_entity_poly.pdbx_seq_one_letter_code
_entity_poly.pdbx_strand_id
1 'polypeptide(L)'
;MKFFQRLLVAPAAVGLIAPLATHAAELNLSGVNQYASSEQVTSINQFSDVNPADWAYQALSNLIERYGCVAGYPDGTYRGQRAMTRYEAAALLNACLDRITEITDELKKLLKEFEKELAVIRGRVDSLEAKVGELEATRFSTTTKLQGQATFVLGAVNASGDSKGRGINPEISAFNQTTAGQGPFGGNLVNAPSVPAPIRNNRGVITNQAAINSAREAREKAIARNNRDAAKIYNQLYGATSFNYDVRLNFITSFTGKDQLYTRIRSGNFSNAFNGNGVNLTALDVASNGFGNTSCTGNRDCSDVVGVDRLYYRFPLGSQFEAIVGAKYRNTEFLGANPGVYGSGKGDRILDIFSLNGAPGVYNKATGSGGGLIWKTPYKLWSGRFSLTASYVSPVGDNGATNSDNNPFACSNTEGGIGNDCSRASFLGQLGWTSKTWGVSAAYRYGQRGSNFRRGTNYAASNSWWLSNGQSNSVAVNAYAQPSSSGLIPSVSVGWGLNNLNNNHVRSGAVVANEPNEAVFYAYPRVTETQSWYVGLQWNDVFLGGNSAGMAVGQPTFATSLARGSNRDSQTLFSNDGNYAWEWWYKFQVSDNISVTPALFWLSRPLGALTDGVRADGSFDRSSTFGILGGLVQTTIRF
;
A
#
# COMPACT_ATOMS: atom_id res chain seq x y z
N MET A 1 -30.39 1.70 -18.73
CA MET A 1 -30.69 2.68 -17.67
C MET A 1 -32.10 2.44 -17.11
N LYS A 2 -32.20 1.62 -16.06
CA LYS A 2 -33.44 1.36 -15.29
C LYS A 2 -33.05 1.10 -13.83
N PHE A 3 -32.54 2.12 -13.13
CA PHE A 3 -32.11 1.94 -11.73
C PHE A 3 -32.20 3.19 -10.84
N PHE A 4 -33.01 4.18 -11.19
CA PHE A 4 -33.16 5.38 -10.34
C PHE A 4 -34.58 5.93 -10.32
N GLN A 5 -35.52 5.15 -9.79
CA GLN A 5 -36.80 5.71 -9.32
C GLN A 5 -37.52 4.79 -8.33
N ARG A 6 -36.90 4.56 -7.17
CA ARG A 6 -37.57 4.20 -5.91
C ARG A 6 -36.66 4.60 -4.76
N LEU A 7 -37.03 5.63 -3.99
CA LEU A 7 -37.19 5.55 -2.52
C LEU A 7 -37.57 6.93 -1.95
N LEU A 8 -38.41 6.89 -0.90
CA LEU A 8 -39.09 7.97 -0.18
C LEU A 8 -40.37 8.38 -0.92
N VAL A 9 -41.58 8.00 -0.50
CA VAL A 9 -42.18 8.14 0.83
C VAL A 9 -43.30 7.08 1.01
N ALA A 10 -43.49 6.58 2.22
CA ALA A 10 -44.70 5.87 2.67
C ALA A 10 -45.25 6.60 3.92
N PRO A 11 -46.46 6.29 4.42
CA PRO A 11 -47.78 6.33 3.77
C PRO A 11 -48.78 7.16 4.61
N ALA A 12 -49.86 7.66 4.00
CA ALA A 12 -51.08 8.03 4.73
C ALA A 12 -52.31 7.64 3.89
N ALA A 13 -53.26 6.99 4.56
CA ALA A 13 -54.39 6.27 4.01
C ALA A 13 -55.63 7.16 3.75
N VAL A 14 -56.72 6.50 3.31
CA VAL A 14 -58.12 6.94 3.12
C VAL A 14 -58.40 7.36 1.66
N GLY A 15 -59.03 6.54 0.81
CA GLY A 15 -60.46 6.16 0.76
C GLY A 15 -61.09 6.90 -0.44
N LEU A 16 -61.99 6.43 -1.31
CA LEU A 16 -62.95 5.32 -1.41
C LEU A 16 -63.45 5.27 -2.88
N ILE A 17 -63.77 4.06 -3.36
CA ILE A 17 -64.90 3.67 -4.23
C ILE A 17 -64.98 4.13 -5.72
N ALA A 18 -64.95 3.14 -6.62
CA ALA A 18 -65.57 3.10 -7.96
C ALA A 18 -66.93 2.33 -7.86
N PRO A 19 -67.70 2.00 -8.93
CA PRO A 19 -67.91 2.53 -10.29
C PRO A 19 -69.43 2.80 -10.54
N LEU A 20 -69.89 3.05 -11.79
CA LEU A 20 -70.98 2.27 -12.43
C LEU A 20 -71.36 2.80 -13.83
N ALA A 21 -71.92 1.88 -14.61
CA ALA A 21 -72.02 1.86 -16.06
C ALA A 21 -73.29 2.53 -16.63
N THR A 22 -73.13 2.99 -17.88
CA THR A 22 -74.03 2.98 -19.05
C THR A 22 -75.56 3.03 -18.86
N HIS A 23 -76.25 3.87 -19.65
CA HIS A 23 -77.07 3.49 -20.81
C HIS A 23 -77.50 4.74 -21.60
N ALA A 24 -77.30 4.69 -22.91
CA ALA A 24 -77.60 5.74 -23.87
C ALA A 24 -79.08 5.72 -24.27
N ALA A 25 -79.67 6.90 -24.44
CA ALA A 25 -80.88 7.11 -25.22
C ALA A 25 -80.46 7.81 -26.53
N GLU A 26 -80.87 7.25 -27.67
CA GLU A 26 -80.61 7.79 -29.01
C GLU A 26 -81.10 9.23 -29.15
N LEU A 27 -80.21 10.11 -29.64
CA LEU A 27 -80.53 11.48 -30.02
C LEU A 27 -80.83 11.53 -31.52
N ASN A 28 -82.03 12.00 -31.85
CA ASN A 28 -82.54 12.15 -33.20
C ASN A 28 -81.67 13.11 -34.04
N LEU A 29 -80.84 12.54 -34.93
CA LEU A 29 -79.83 13.24 -35.73
C LEU A 29 -80.41 14.18 -36.81
N SER A 30 -81.73 14.14 -37.05
CA SER A 30 -82.37 14.99 -38.06
C SER A 30 -82.60 16.44 -37.60
N GLY A 31 -82.59 16.71 -36.30
CA GLY A 31 -82.72 18.08 -35.74
C GLY A 31 -81.40 18.83 -35.56
N VAL A 32 -80.26 18.13 -35.55
CA VAL A 32 -78.93 18.72 -35.33
C VAL A 32 -78.30 19.24 -36.63
N ASN A 33 -78.65 18.63 -37.78
CA ASN A 33 -78.14 19.05 -39.09
C ASN A 33 -78.63 20.43 -39.56
N GLN A 34 -79.65 21.03 -38.93
CA GLN A 34 -80.06 22.41 -39.24
C GLN A 34 -79.20 23.48 -38.56
N TYR A 35 -78.32 23.11 -37.63
CA TYR A 35 -77.43 24.06 -36.93
C TYR A 35 -75.96 23.96 -37.39
N ALA A 36 -75.58 22.93 -38.14
CA ALA A 36 -74.20 22.66 -38.55
C ALA A 36 -73.72 23.49 -39.78
N SER A 37 -74.57 24.36 -40.33
CA SER A 37 -74.22 25.21 -41.48
C SER A 37 -74.69 26.66 -41.30
N SER A 38 -74.37 27.25 -40.13
CA SER A 38 -74.45 28.70 -39.93
C SER A 38 -73.05 29.30 -40.04
N GLU A 39 -72.89 30.35 -40.84
CA GLU A 39 -71.62 31.06 -41.03
C GLU A 39 -71.07 31.55 -39.69
N GLN A 40 -69.80 31.24 -39.45
CA GLN A 40 -69.10 31.53 -38.21
C GLN A 40 -68.82 33.03 -38.11
N VAL A 41 -69.13 33.60 -36.94
CA VAL A 41 -69.07 35.05 -36.72
C VAL A 41 -67.64 35.43 -36.32
N THR A 42 -67.01 36.29 -37.11
CA THR A 42 -65.59 36.67 -36.95
C THR A 42 -65.40 37.97 -36.15
N SER A 43 -66.49 38.65 -35.80
CA SER A 43 -66.46 39.88 -35.00
C SER A 43 -67.75 40.02 -34.19
N ILE A 44 -67.66 40.47 -32.93
CA ILE A 44 -68.83 40.68 -32.08
C ILE A 44 -69.83 41.70 -32.66
N ASN A 45 -69.34 42.64 -33.49
CA ASN A 45 -70.17 43.67 -34.11
C ASN A 45 -71.08 43.15 -35.24
N GLN A 46 -70.97 41.87 -35.60
CA GLN A 46 -71.87 41.21 -36.54
C GLN A 46 -73.16 40.75 -35.86
N PHE A 47 -73.23 40.75 -34.53
CA PHE A 47 -74.49 40.53 -33.81
C PHE A 47 -75.30 41.82 -33.73
N SER A 48 -76.49 41.79 -34.31
CA SER A 48 -77.40 42.95 -34.31
C SER A 48 -78.04 43.24 -32.94
N ASP A 49 -77.97 42.28 -32.02
CA ASP A 49 -78.65 42.30 -30.72
C ASP A 49 -77.69 42.28 -29.50
N VAL A 50 -76.40 42.52 -29.72
CA VAL A 50 -75.37 42.58 -28.66
C VAL A 50 -74.73 43.97 -28.64
N ASN A 51 -74.94 44.71 -27.56
CA ASN A 51 -74.47 46.09 -27.38
C ASN A 51 -73.23 46.14 -26.45
N PRO A 52 -72.26 47.04 -26.66
CA PRO A 52 -71.14 47.25 -25.74
C PRO A 52 -71.49 47.44 -24.26
N ALA A 53 -72.70 47.88 -23.94
CA ALA A 53 -73.18 48.01 -22.55
C ALA A 53 -73.70 46.69 -21.94
N ASP A 54 -73.90 45.63 -22.73
CA ASP A 54 -74.39 44.34 -22.24
C ASP A 54 -73.32 43.60 -21.45
N TRP A 55 -73.70 42.99 -20.32
CA TRP A 55 -72.78 42.23 -19.46
C TRP A 55 -72.08 41.08 -20.19
N ALA A 56 -72.73 40.50 -21.20
CA ALA A 56 -72.20 39.38 -21.99
C ALA A 56 -71.21 39.83 -23.08
N TYR A 57 -71.14 41.14 -23.40
CA TYR A 57 -70.32 41.67 -24.48
C TYR A 57 -68.85 41.31 -24.33
N GLN A 58 -68.27 41.55 -23.14
CA GLN A 58 -66.86 41.27 -22.88
C GLN A 58 -66.56 39.76 -22.88
N ALA A 59 -67.50 38.92 -22.44
CA ALA A 59 -67.34 37.47 -22.47
C ALA A 59 -67.35 36.94 -23.91
N LEU A 60 -68.27 37.42 -24.75
CA LEU A 60 -68.37 37.05 -26.15
C LEU A 60 -67.20 37.59 -26.98
N SER A 61 -66.75 38.83 -26.75
CA SER A 61 -65.60 39.43 -27.44
C SER A 61 -64.32 38.62 -27.15
N ASN A 62 -64.08 38.23 -25.88
CA ASN A 62 -62.96 37.38 -25.55
C ASN A 62 -63.04 36.00 -26.22
N LEU A 63 -64.23 35.42 -26.33
CA LEU A 63 -64.42 34.10 -26.95
C LEU A 63 -64.17 34.15 -28.47
N ILE A 64 -64.61 35.22 -29.14
CA ILE A 64 -64.38 35.46 -30.57
C ILE A 64 -62.91 35.79 -30.83
N GLU A 65 -62.31 36.70 -30.07
CA GLU A 65 -60.95 37.18 -30.35
C GLU A 65 -59.87 36.16 -29.97
N ARG A 66 -60.02 35.44 -28.84
CA ARG A 66 -59.01 34.45 -28.43
C ARG A 66 -59.20 33.07 -29.04
N TYR A 67 -60.44 32.64 -29.22
CA TYR A 67 -60.73 31.26 -29.62
C TYR A 67 -61.44 31.16 -30.97
N GLY A 68 -61.94 32.27 -31.54
CA GLY A 68 -62.56 32.29 -32.87
C GLY A 68 -63.86 31.49 -32.98
N CYS A 69 -64.55 31.25 -31.86
CA CYS A 69 -65.41 30.07 -31.74
C CYS A 69 -66.90 30.37 -31.40
N VAL A 70 -67.36 31.61 -31.57
CA VAL A 70 -68.80 31.94 -31.34
C VAL A 70 -69.60 31.75 -32.62
N ALA A 71 -70.63 30.93 -32.55
CA ALA A 71 -71.69 30.86 -33.56
C ALA A 71 -72.92 31.64 -33.06
N GLY A 72 -73.60 32.31 -33.98
CA GLY A 72 -74.92 32.89 -33.71
C GLY A 72 -76.02 32.17 -34.46
N TYR A 73 -77.22 32.73 -34.39
CA TYR A 73 -78.31 32.28 -35.23
C TYR A 73 -78.09 32.76 -36.68
N PRO A 74 -78.62 32.05 -37.70
CA PRO A 74 -78.47 32.42 -39.11
C PRO A 74 -78.98 33.82 -39.49
N ASP A 75 -79.78 34.45 -38.62
CA ASP A 75 -80.30 35.80 -38.77
C ASP A 75 -79.36 36.89 -38.21
N GLY A 76 -78.14 36.54 -37.80
CA GLY A 76 -77.16 37.49 -37.27
C GLY A 76 -77.48 37.97 -35.86
N THR A 77 -78.23 37.17 -35.09
CA THR A 77 -78.55 37.45 -33.67
C THR A 77 -77.91 36.42 -32.73
N TYR A 78 -77.66 36.81 -31.49
CA TYR A 78 -77.19 35.93 -30.41
C TYR A 78 -78.36 35.45 -29.51
N ARG A 79 -79.42 36.24 -29.41
CA ARG A 79 -80.65 36.03 -28.63
C ARG A 79 -80.43 35.84 -27.14
N GLY A 80 -79.50 36.59 -26.55
CA GLY A 80 -79.11 36.44 -25.13
C GLY A 80 -80.21 36.71 -24.10
N GLN A 81 -81.29 37.38 -24.49
CA GLN A 81 -82.44 37.69 -23.61
C GLN A 81 -83.49 36.57 -23.57
N ARG A 82 -83.32 35.50 -24.36
CA ARG A 82 -84.22 34.33 -24.37
C ARG A 82 -83.52 33.12 -23.76
N ALA A 83 -84.25 32.32 -22.98
CA ALA A 83 -83.75 31.02 -22.54
C ALA A 83 -83.48 30.11 -23.76
N MET A 84 -82.24 29.62 -23.88
CA MET A 84 -81.85 28.67 -24.92
C MET A 84 -82.29 27.24 -24.57
N THR A 85 -82.58 26.43 -25.57
CA THR A 85 -82.78 24.99 -25.38
C THR A 85 -81.44 24.28 -25.16
N ARG A 86 -81.48 23.12 -24.49
CA ARG A 86 -80.29 22.27 -24.31
C ARG A 86 -79.66 21.83 -25.64
N TYR A 87 -80.47 21.74 -26.70
CA TYR A 87 -80.02 21.38 -28.05
C TYR A 87 -79.25 22.53 -28.71
N GLU A 88 -79.76 23.77 -28.61
CA GLU A 88 -79.08 24.96 -29.12
C GLU A 88 -77.75 25.19 -28.38
N ALA A 89 -77.72 25.01 -27.06
CA ALA A 89 -76.50 25.09 -26.26
C ALA A 89 -75.43 24.08 -26.72
N ALA A 90 -75.83 22.83 -26.98
CA ALA A 90 -74.92 21.77 -27.43
C ALA A 90 -74.36 22.03 -28.83
N ALA A 91 -75.17 22.55 -29.75
CA ALA A 91 -74.73 22.91 -31.11
C ALA A 91 -73.70 24.05 -31.09
N LEU A 92 -73.97 25.11 -30.33
CA LEU A 92 -73.06 26.24 -30.15
C LEU A 92 -71.73 25.81 -29.49
N LEU A 93 -71.79 24.94 -28.48
CA LEU A 93 -70.60 24.42 -27.82
C LEU A 93 -69.78 23.51 -28.74
N ASN A 94 -70.43 22.64 -29.52
CA ASN A 94 -69.74 21.74 -30.44
C ASN A 94 -69.00 22.52 -31.54
N ALA A 95 -69.64 23.55 -32.11
CA ALA A 95 -69.00 24.44 -33.08
C ALA A 95 -67.77 25.16 -32.49
N CYS A 96 -67.79 25.48 -31.19
CA CYS A 96 -66.62 26.07 -30.54
C CYS A 96 -65.48 25.06 -30.30
N LEU A 97 -65.82 23.83 -29.90
CA LEU A 97 -64.85 22.78 -29.57
C LEU A 97 -63.99 22.37 -30.77
N ASP A 98 -64.53 22.38 -31.98
CA ASP A 98 -63.79 22.06 -33.22
C ASP A 98 -62.63 23.03 -33.51
N ARG A 99 -62.69 24.28 -33.03
CA ARG A 99 -61.60 25.25 -33.20
C ARG A 99 -60.53 25.14 -32.12
N ILE A 100 -60.90 24.71 -30.91
CA ILE A 100 -59.97 24.47 -29.81
C ILE A 100 -59.10 23.23 -30.10
N THR A 101 -59.61 22.24 -30.83
CA THR A 101 -58.84 21.05 -31.22
C THR A 101 -57.78 21.35 -32.30
N GLU A 102 -57.95 22.39 -33.12
CA GLU A 102 -56.99 22.81 -34.17
C GLU A 102 -55.66 23.34 -33.58
N ILE A 103 -55.71 24.00 -32.41
CA ILE A 103 -54.51 24.43 -31.66
C ILE A 103 -53.66 23.22 -31.21
N THR A 104 -54.25 22.03 -31.11
CA THR A 104 -53.51 20.82 -30.70
C THR A 104 -52.63 20.25 -31.81
N ASP A 105 -52.94 20.51 -33.08
CA ASP A 105 -52.19 19.96 -34.21
C ASP A 105 -50.92 20.76 -34.49
N GLU A 106 -50.96 22.07 -34.30
CA GLU A 106 -49.75 22.92 -34.28
C GLU A 106 -48.82 22.52 -33.13
N LEU A 107 -49.38 22.26 -31.94
CA LEU A 107 -48.62 21.79 -30.78
C LEU A 107 -48.00 20.40 -31.03
N LYS A 108 -48.75 19.46 -31.62
CA LYS A 108 -48.23 18.13 -32.02
C LYS A 108 -47.13 18.24 -33.07
N LYS A 109 -47.26 19.17 -34.02
CA LYS A 109 -46.24 19.43 -35.04
C LYS A 109 -44.95 19.99 -34.42
N LEU A 110 -45.07 20.94 -33.50
CA LEU A 110 -43.94 21.48 -32.74
C LEU A 110 -43.27 20.39 -31.89
N LEU A 111 -44.02 19.56 -31.16
CA LEU A 111 -43.47 18.44 -30.40
C LEU A 111 -42.69 17.46 -31.30
N LYS A 112 -43.22 17.15 -32.49
CA LYS A 112 -42.56 16.28 -33.48
C LYS A 112 -41.29 16.90 -34.07
N GLU A 113 -41.26 18.22 -34.28
CA GLU A 113 -40.06 18.94 -34.72
C GLU A 113 -39.01 19.00 -33.59
N PHE A 114 -39.43 19.23 -32.35
CA PHE A 114 -38.55 19.19 -31.18
C PHE A 114 -37.90 17.81 -30.97
N GLU A 115 -38.61 16.71 -31.21
CA GLU A 115 -38.04 15.36 -31.15
C GLU A 115 -36.92 15.15 -32.18
N LYS A 116 -37.09 15.66 -33.41
CA LYS A 116 -36.05 15.63 -34.44
C LYS A 116 -34.82 16.44 -34.03
N GLU A 117 -35.02 17.65 -33.51
CA GLU A 117 -33.92 18.50 -33.03
C GLU A 117 -33.17 17.85 -31.85
N LEU A 118 -33.89 17.21 -30.91
CA LEU A 118 -33.28 16.46 -29.81
C LEU A 118 -32.45 15.27 -30.31
N ALA A 119 -32.91 14.56 -31.33
CA ALA A 119 -32.15 13.48 -31.95
C ALA A 119 -30.87 13.99 -32.63
N VAL A 120 -30.93 15.13 -33.30
CA VAL A 120 -29.76 15.79 -33.90
C VAL A 120 -28.78 16.26 -32.83
N ILE A 121 -29.26 16.86 -31.74
CA ILE A 121 -28.41 17.26 -30.61
C ILE A 121 -27.74 16.05 -29.96
N ARG A 122 -28.46 14.96 -29.71
CA ARG A 122 -27.87 13.70 -29.21
C ARG A 122 -26.80 13.17 -30.16
N GLY A 123 -27.08 13.09 -31.46
CA GLY A 123 -26.08 12.66 -32.44
C GLY A 123 -24.85 13.57 -32.51
N ARG A 124 -25.03 14.88 -32.34
CA ARG A 124 -23.92 15.84 -32.23
C ARG A 124 -23.14 15.66 -30.93
N VAL A 125 -23.80 15.40 -29.80
CA VAL A 125 -23.15 15.11 -28.52
C VAL A 125 -22.36 13.81 -28.62
N ASP A 126 -22.94 12.73 -29.13
CA ASP A 126 -22.26 11.45 -29.33
C ASP A 126 -21.06 11.60 -30.29
N SER A 127 -21.21 12.38 -31.37
CA SER A 127 -20.12 12.69 -32.30
C SER A 127 -19.04 13.56 -31.66
N LEU A 128 -19.40 14.53 -30.82
CA LEU A 128 -18.44 15.33 -30.05
C LEU A 128 -17.72 14.47 -29.02
N GLU A 129 -18.41 13.60 -28.30
CA GLU A 129 -17.79 12.66 -27.35
C GLU A 129 -16.83 11.71 -28.08
N ALA A 130 -17.21 11.20 -29.26
CA ALA A 130 -16.33 10.38 -30.09
C ALA A 130 -15.10 11.15 -30.59
N LYS A 131 -15.28 12.39 -31.10
CA LYS A 131 -14.17 13.25 -31.51
C LYS A 131 -13.29 13.67 -30.34
N VAL A 132 -13.85 13.89 -29.15
CA VAL A 132 -13.10 14.13 -27.92
C VAL A 132 -12.31 12.88 -27.54
N GLY A 133 -12.89 11.69 -27.62
CA GLY A 133 -12.17 10.43 -27.38
C GLY A 133 -11.04 10.19 -28.36
N GLU A 134 -11.24 10.51 -29.64
CA GLU A 134 -10.21 10.41 -30.69
C GLU A 134 -9.10 11.47 -30.50
N LEU A 135 -9.47 12.71 -30.18
CA LEU A 135 -8.52 13.78 -29.87
C LEU A 135 -7.76 13.53 -28.57
N GLU A 136 -8.40 12.95 -27.56
CA GLU A 136 -7.72 12.45 -26.36
C GLU A 136 -6.71 11.39 -26.76
N ALA A 137 -7.11 10.38 -27.54
CA ALA A 137 -6.22 9.31 -28.00
C ALA A 137 -5.04 9.80 -28.87
N THR A 138 -5.22 10.87 -29.66
CA THR A 138 -4.16 11.45 -30.52
C THR A 138 -3.33 12.55 -29.86
N ARG A 139 -3.73 13.10 -28.71
CA ARG A 139 -2.97 14.16 -28.01
C ARG A 139 -1.93 13.66 -27.02
N PHE A 140 -1.87 12.38 -26.71
CA PHE A 140 -0.90 11.88 -25.74
C PHE A 140 0.49 11.75 -26.36
N SER A 141 1.24 12.86 -26.33
CA SER A 141 2.69 12.79 -26.34
C SER A 141 3.12 11.96 -25.13
N THR A 142 3.89 10.90 -25.35
CA THR A 142 4.53 10.12 -24.30
C THR A 142 5.47 11.01 -23.49
N THR A 143 4.96 11.62 -22.43
CA THR A 143 5.78 12.47 -21.57
C THR A 143 6.55 11.59 -20.62
N THR A 144 7.88 11.58 -20.77
CA THR A 144 8.79 11.00 -19.79
C THR A 144 9.40 12.12 -18.99
N LYS A 145 9.18 12.11 -17.67
CA LYS A 145 9.86 13.00 -16.72
C LYS A 145 11.04 12.26 -16.11
N LEU A 146 12.23 12.84 -16.23
CA LEU A 146 13.41 12.41 -15.49
C LEU A 146 13.43 13.14 -14.14
N GLN A 147 13.69 12.40 -13.06
CA GLN A 147 13.95 12.95 -11.73
C GLN A 147 15.24 12.34 -11.19
N GLY A 148 16.25 13.16 -10.98
CA GLY A 148 17.52 12.80 -10.35
C GLY A 148 17.53 13.09 -8.85
N GLN A 149 18.17 12.21 -8.09
CA GLN A 149 18.52 12.44 -6.70
C GLN A 149 19.92 11.89 -6.44
N ALA A 150 20.81 12.72 -5.90
CA ALA A 150 22.10 12.31 -5.36
C ALA A 150 22.12 12.60 -3.86
N THR A 151 22.51 11.62 -3.06
CA THR A 151 22.56 11.71 -1.61
C THR A 151 23.97 11.36 -1.14
N PHE A 152 24.62 12.23 -0.40
CA PHE A 152 25.92 12.00 0.21
C PHE A 152 25.75 11.85 1.72
N VAL A 153 26.47 10.91 2.34
CA VAL A 153 26.42 10.66 3.78
C VAL A 153 27.83 10.64 4.33
N LEU A 154 28.15 11.59 5.20
CA LEU A 154 29.37 11.61 5.99
C LEU A 154 29.02 11.25 7.43
N GLY A 155 29.64 10.25 8.03
CA GLY A 155 29.34 9.90 9.42
C GLY A 155 30.21 8.79 9.99
N ALA A 156 29.96 8.46 11.25
CA ALA A 156 30.62 7.36 11.96
C ALA A 156 29.68 6.72 12.99
N VAL A 157 30.07 5.55 13.49
CA VAL A 157 29.42 4.88 14.61
C VAL A 157 30.43 4.57 15.71
N ASN A 158 29.95 4.50 16.94
CA ASN A 158 30.75 4.10 18.09
C ASN A 158 29.93 3.16 18.98
N ALA A 159 30.42 1.93 19.13
CA ALA A 159 29.90 0.95 20.06
C ALA A 159 30.48 1.14 21.47
N SER A 160 29.68 0.86 22.47
CA SER A 160 30.03 0.88 23.89
C SER A 160 29.38 -0.29 24.62
N GLY A 161 29.87 -0.61 25.81
CA GLY A 161 29.39 -1.71 26.64
C GLY A 161 30.47 -2.75 26.92
N ASP A 162 30.12 -3.77 27.69
CA ASP A 162 31.02 -4.79 28.23
C ASP A 162 30.73 -6.22 27.71
N SER A 163 29.76 -6.35 26.80
CA SER A 163 29.39 -7.60 26.16
C SER A 163 30.59 -8.33 25.54
N LYS A 164 30.60 -9.65 25.68
CA LYS A 164 31.69 -10.54 25.25
C LYS A 164 31.32 -11.26 23.94
N GLY A 165 31.30 -10.48 22.85
CA GLY A 165 31.58 -10.89 21.47
C GLY A 165 30.69 -11.90 20.71
N ARG A 166 29.66 -12.53 21.30
CA ARG A 166 28.96 -13.67 20.65
C ARG A 166 28.30 -13.38 19.27
N GLY A 167 28.03 -12.11 18.93
CA GLY A 167 27.31 -11.72 17.71
C GLY A 167 28.05 -10.82 16.72
N ILE A 168 29.32 -10.48 16.97
CA ILE A 168 30.09 -9.50 16.16
C ILE A 168 31.28 -10.14 15.44
N ASN A 169 31.72 -11.33 15.86
CA ASN A 169 32.88 -11.98 15.26
C ASN A 169 32.49 -12.83 14.03
N PRO A 170 32.92 -12.47 12.81
CA PRO A 170 32.67 -13.29 11.61
C PRO A 170 33.27 -14.70 11.70
N GLU A 171 34.31 -14.92 12.51
CA GLU A 171 34.90 -16.25 12.69
C GLU A 171 34.06 -17.18 13.60
N ILE A 172 33.21 -16.62 14.48
CA ILE A 172 32.26 -17.42 15.28
C ILE A 172 31.02 -17.76 14.45
N SER A 173 30.64 -16.89 13.51
CA SER A 173 29.69 -17.20 12.45
C SER A 173 30.21 -18.34 11.56
N ALA A 174 31.51 -18.39 11.29
CA ALA A 174 32.14 -19.46 10.51
C ALA A 174 32.20 -20.79 11.28
N PHE A 175 32.48 -20.78 12.59
CA PHE A 175 32.52 -22.01 13.40
C PHE A 175 31.16 -22.71 13.51
N ASN A 176 30.06 -21.96 13.42
CA ASN A 176 28.69 -22.49 13.38
C ASN A 176 28.14 -22.72 11.96
N GLN A 177 28.85 -22.30 10.90
CA GLN A 177 28.45 -22.50 9.51
C GLN A 177 29.13 -23.70 8.84
N THR A 178 30.22 -24.24 9.39
CA THR A 178 30.97 -25.34 8.76
C THR A 178 30.31 -26.72 8.81
N THR A 179 29.11 -26.86 9.37
CA THR A 179 28.38 -28.15 9.43
C THR A 179 26.93 -28.10 8.91
N ALA A 180 26.51 -27.01 8.29
CA ALA A 180 25.26 -26.97 7.53
C ALA A 180 25.61 -26.72 6.05
N GLY A 181 25.38 -27.75 5.22
CA GLY A 181 25.76 -27.79 3.82
C GLY A 181 25.37 -26.54 3.03
N GLN A 182 26.40 -25.95 2.42
CA GLN A 182 26.42 -25.25 1.13
C GLN A 182 25.23 -24.34 0.75
N GLY A 183 25.31 -23.09 1.19
CA GLY A 183 24.94 -21.92 0.38
C GLY A 183 26.16 -21.34 -0.35
N PRO A 184 26.03 -20.29 -1.18
CA PRO A 184 26.89 -19.98 -2.34
C PRO A 184 28.27 -19.36 -2.00
N PHE A 185 28.97 -19.97 -1.05
CA PHE A 185 30.40 -19.78 -0.79
C PHE A 185 31.17 -20.94 -1.40
N GLY A 186 31.40 -20.86 -2.72
CA GLY A 186 32.41 -21.67 -3.40
C GLY A 186 33.79 -21.13 -3.05
N GLY A 187 34.36 -21.61 -1.95
CA GLY A 187 35.73 -21.34 -1.56
C GLY A 187 36.35 -22.63 -1.03
N ASN A 188 37.19 -23.26 -1.84
CA ASN A 188 38.04 -24.37 -1.43
C ASN A 188 38.95 -23.93 -0.27
N LEU A 189 38.60 -24.27 0.97
CA LEU A 189 39.58 -24.40 2.04
C LEU A 189 40.12 -25.83 2.02
N VAL A 190 41.07 -26.04 1.11
CA VAL A 190 42.02 -27.14 1.16
C VAL A 190 42.91 -26.92 2.40
N ASN A 191 43.07 -27.99 3.18
CA ASN A 191 43.97 -28.15 4.34
C ASN A 191 43.49 -27.65 5.71
N ALA A 192 42.53 -28.35 6.30
CA ALA A 192 42.69 -28.72 7.70
C ALA A 192 43.82 -29.77 7.79
N PRO A 193 44.77 -29.69 8.73
CA PRO A 193 45.73 -30.77 8.92
C PRO A 193 44.93 -32.05 9.20
N SER A 194 45.18 -33.08 8.40
CA SER A 194 44.59 -34.40 8.58
C SER A 194 44.85 -34.85 10.02
N VAL A 195 43.78 -35.00 10.81
CA VAL A 195 43.89 -35.68 12.10
C VAL A 195 44.28 -37.12 11.76
N PRO A 196 45.41 -37.65 12.27
CA PRO A 196 45.82 -39.01 11.97
C PRO A 196 44.72 -39.98 12.38
N ALA A 197 44.38 -40.93 11.49
CA ALA A 197 43.44 -41.99 11.82
C ALA A 197 43.91 -42.75 13.08
N PRO A 198 42.99 -43.15 13.98
CA PRO A 198 43.37 -43.82 15.21
C PRO A 198 44.04 -45.16 14.92
N ILE A 199 45.32 -45.29 15.30
CA ILE A 199 46.03 -46.58 15.30
C ILE A 199 45.53 -47.38 16.51
N ARG A 200 44.82 -48.49 16.25
CA ARG A 200 44.40 -49.43 17.30
C ARG A 200 45.55 -50.36 17.66
N ASN A 201 45.79 -50.56 18.96
CA ASN A 201 46.52 -51.74 19.45
C ASN A 201 45.54 -52.69 20.17
N ASN A 202 45.93 -53.96 20.25
CA ASN A 202 45.09 -55.09 20.71
C ASN A 202 44.74 -55.10 22.22
N ARG A 203 44.73 -53.96 22.92
CA ARG A 203 44.43 -53.92 24.37
C ARG A 203 43.40 -52.88 24.84
N GLY A 204 42.61 -52.31 23.94
CA GLY A 204 41.31 -51.73 24.32
C GLY A 204 41.30 -50.59 25.34
N VAL A 205 42.39 -49.82 25.48
CA VAL A 205 42.39 -48.55 26.24
C VAL A 205 43.10 -47.48 25.42
N ILE A 206 42.36 -46.46 24.99
CA ILE A 206 42.90 -45.23 24.42
C ILE A 206 42.31 -44.06 25.23
N THR A 207 43.00 -43.62 26.28
CA THR A 207 42.89 -42.22 26.72
C THR A 207 44.00 -41.46 26.02
N ASN A 208 43.69 -40.90 24.85
CA ASN A 208 44.64 -40.09 24.13
C ASN A 208 44.80 -38.75 24.86
N GLN A 209 45.67 -38.72 25.89
CA GLN A 209 45.97 -37.53 26.68
C GLN A 209 46.37 -36.35 25.79
N ALA A 210 46.98 -36.61 24.62
CA ALA A 210 47.31 -35.58 23.64
C ALA A 210 46.04 -35.01 22.96
N ALA A 211 45.03 -35.83 22.64
CA ALA A 211 43.74 -35.36 22.13
C ALA A 211 42.96 -34.55 23.18
N ILE A 212 42.98 -34.97 24.44
CA ILE A 212 42.39 -34.24 25.56
C ILE A 212 43.07 -32.88 25.76
N ASN A 213 44.41 -32.85 25.74
CA ASN A 213 45.18 -31.61 25.86
C ASN A 213 44.92 -30.67 24.66
N SER A 214 44.81 -31.22 23.45
CA SER A 214 44.50 -30.47 22.23
C SER A 214 43.09 -29.89 22.25
N ALA A 215 42.11 -30.65 22.73
CA ALA A 215 40.74 -30.18 22.94
C ALA A 215 40.66 -29.11 24.04
N ARG A 216 41.45 -29.25 25.11
CA ARG A 216 41.53 -28.26 26.19
C ARG A 216 42.17 -26.96 25.71
N GLU A 217 43.24 -27.02 24.93
CA GLU A 217 43.90 -25.85 24.35
C GLU A 217 43.00 -25.17 23.30
N ALA A 218 42.28 -25.94 22.48
CA ALA A 218 41.27 -25.43 21.56
C ALA A 218 40.12 -24.74 22.30
N ARG A 219 39.66 -25.31 23.42
CA ARG A 219 38.65 -24.72 24.32
C ARG A 219 39.17 -23.45 24.97
N GLU A 220 40.39 -23.42 25.49
CA GLU A 220 41.02 -22.23 26.09
C GLU A 220 41.20 -21.11 25.05
N LYS A 221 41.63 -21.43 23.83
CA LYS A 221 41.68 -20.48 22.69
C LYS A 221 40.29 -20.00 22.25
N ALA A 222 39.27 -20.86 22.29
CA ALA A 222 37.88 -20.47 22.02
C ALA A 222 37.32 -19.56 23.13
N ILE A 223 37.61 -19.84 24.41
CA ILE A 223 37.25 -19.00 25.55
C ILE A 223 37.96 -17.64 25.47
N ALA A 224 39.25 -17.61 25.13
CA ALA A 224 40.01 -16.37 24.95
C ALA A 224 39.49 -15.51 23.79
N ARG A 225 39.00 -16.14 22.71
CA ARG A 225 38.30 -15.44 21.60
C ARG A 225 36.93 -14.92 22.01
N ASN A 226 36.18 -15.68 22.80
CA ASN A 226 34.89 -15.27 23.36
C ASN A 226 35.00 -14.14 24.40
N ASN A 227 36.17 -13.91 25.00
CA ASN A 227 36.35 -12.90 26.04
C ASN A 227 36.77 -11.51 25.50
N ARG A 228 36.80 -11.32 24.18
CA ARG A 228 37.06 -10.01 23.58
C ARG A 228 35.82 -9.12 23.71
N ASP A 229 36.07 -7.87 24.07
CA ASP A 229 35.06 -6.83 24.20
C ASP A 229 34.41 -6.54 22.84
N ALA A 230 33.10 -6.82 22.74
CA ALA A 230 32.31 -6.67 21.53
C ALA A 230 32.36 -5.25 20.98
N ALA A 231 32.34 -4.24 21.86
CA ALA A 231 32.38 -2.84 21.48
C ALA A 231 33.72 -2.48 20.84
N LYS A 232 34.83 -2.96 21.40
CA LYS A 232 36.17 -2.75 20.82
C LYS A 232 36.31 -3.39 19.45
N ILE A 233 35.84 -4.63 19.27
CA ILE A 233 35.87 -5.31 17.96
C ILE A 233 35.02 -4.54 16.95
N TYR A 234 33.80 -4.16 17.33
CA TYR A 234 32.91 -3.43 16.44
C TYR A 234 33.53 -2.10 15.99
N ASN A 235 34.11 -1.34 16.92
CA ASN A 235 34.75 -0.06 16.61
C ASN A 235 35.99 -0.22 15.73
N GLN A 236 36.78 -1.28 15.95
CA GLN A 236 37.94 -1.58 15.12
C GLN A 236 37.55 -1.90 13.66
N LEU A 237 36.43 -2.60 13.46
CA LEU A 237 35.98 -3.03 12.13
C LEU A 237 35.09 -2.00 11.42
N TYR A 238 34.28 -1.25 12.17
CA TYR A 238 33.17 -0.46 11.62
C TYR A 238 33.06 0.96 12.19
N GLY A 239 33.89 1.35 13.16
CA GLY A 239 33.79 2.64 13.84
C GLY A 239 34.45 3.82 13.09
N ALA A 240 35.12 3.57 11.97
CA ALA A 240 35.77 4.61 11.19
C ALA A 240 34.75 5.59 10.57
N THR A 241 35.14 6.86 10.45
CA THR A 241 34.37 7.84 9.67
C THR A 241 34.36 7.44 8.20
N SER A 242 33.17 7.42 7.60
CA SER A 242 32.97 7.07 6.20
C SER A 242 32.23 8.17 5.46
N PHE A 243 32.54 8.30 4.16
CA PHE A 243 31.82 9.17 3.24
C PHE A 243 31.26 8.33 2.08
N ASN A 244 29.94 8.27 1.99
CA ASN A 244 29.22 7.41 1.05
C ASN A 244 28.27 8.21 0.16
N TYR A 245 27.83 7.61 -0.93
CA TYR A 245 26.83 8.18 -1.83
C TYR A 245 25.74 7.17 -2.24
N ASP A 246 24.57 7.69 -2.57
CA ASP A 246 23.45 7.02 -3.23
C ASP A 246 22.91 7.92 -4.35
N VAL A 247 22.89 7.43 -5.58
CA VAL A 247 22.34 8.16 -6.74
C VAL A 247 21.17 7.38 -7.30
N ARG A 248 20.07 8.09 -7.61
CA ARG A 248 18.83 7.54 -8.20
C ARG A 248 18.42 8.39 -9.39
N LEU A 249 18.16 7.74 -10.52
CA LEU A 249 17.55 8.34 -11.70
C LEU A 249 16.20 7.66 -11.94
N ASN A 250 15.12 8.42 -11.82
CA ASN A 250 13.76 7.94 -11.99
C ASN A 250 13.19 8.44 -13.32
N PHE A 251 12.77 7.51 -14.17
CA PHE A 251 12.05 7.79 -15.41
C PHE A 251 10.58 7.49 -15.18
N ILE A 252 9.77 8.54 -15.24
CA ILE A 252 8.34 8.49 -15.02
C ILE A 252 7.66 8.78 -16.34
N THR A 253 7.18 7.73 -16.99
CA THR A 253 6.54 7.80 -18.31
C THR A 253 5.04 7.56 -18.17
N SER A 254 4.23 8.36 -18.85
CA SER A 254 2.79 8.16 -18.94
C SER A 254 2.36 8.08 -20.42
N PHE A 255 1.55 7.08 -20.76
CA PHE A 255 1.06 6.88 -22.13
C PHE A 255 -0.36 7.42 -22.33
N THR A 256 -1.15 7.54 -21.27
CA THR A 256 -2.57 7.96 -21.25
C THR A 256 -2.83 9.16 -20.33
N GLY A 257 -1.81 9.66 -19.63
CA GLY A 257 -1.94 10.70 -18.61
C GLY A 257 -2.51 10.24 -17.26
N LYS A 258 -3.04 9.00 -17.18
CA LYS A 258 -3.59 8.41 -15.95
C LYS A 258 -2.81 7.20 -15.46
N ASP A 259 -1.97 6.64 -16.32
CA ASP A 259 -1.06 5.53 -16.09
C ASP A 259 0.37 6.01 -15.85
N GLN A 260 1.20 5.14 -15.31
CA GLN A 260 2.59 5.41 -15.00
C GLN A 260 3.45 4.17 -15.18
N LEU A 261 4.36 4.19 -16.15
CA LEU A 261 5.54 3.33 -16.18
C LEU A 261 6.65 3.99 -15.36
N TYR A 262 7.11 3.29 -14.33
CA TYR A 262 8.18 3.75 -13.45
C TYR A 262 9.41 2.88 -13.62
N THR A 263 10.51 3.52 -14.01
CA THR A 263 11.83 2.89 -14.03
C THR A 263 12.77 3.67 -13.13
N ARG A 264 13.45 2.99 -12.22
CA ARG A 264 14.53 3.59 -11.43
C ARG A 264 15.85 2.88 -11.72
N ILE A 265 16.84 3.66 -12.12
CA ILE A 265 18.24 3.27 -12.09
C ILE A 265 18.85 3.86 -10.80
N ARG A 266 19.70 3.10 -10.12
CA ARG A 266 20.36 3.59 -8.91
C ARG A 266 21.82 3.08 -8.85
N SER A 267 22.63 3.65 -7.97
CA SER A 267 24.00 3.19 -7.62
C SER A 267 24.37 3.75 -6.25
N GLY A 268 25.30 3.11 -5.55
CA GLY A 268 25.81 3.57 -4.26
C GLY A 268 26.96 2.71 -3.74
N ASN A 269 27.68 3.21 -2.74
CA ASN A 269 28.95 2.63 -2.26
C ASN A 269 28.96 2.32 -0.75
N PHE A 270 27.80 1.97 -0.19
CA PHE A 270 27.70 1.69 1.24
C PHE A 270 28.27 0.29 1.55
N SER A 271 29.54 0.21 1.95
CA SER A 271 30.21 -1.05 2.34
C SER A 271 30.68 -1.04 3.81
N ASN A 272 29.90 -0.42 4.70
CA ASN A 272 30.28 -0.14 6.09
C ASN A 272 29.11 -0.31 7.09
N ALA A 273 29.25 0.21 8.30
CA ALA A 273 28.21 0.22 9.33
C ALA A 273 26.86 0.76 8.80
N PHE A 274 26.86 1.79 7.96
CA PHE A 274 25.64 2.38 7.41
C PHE A 274 24.96 1.54 6.32
N ASN A 275 25.58 0.45 5.87
CA ASN A 275 24.90 -0.63 5.13
C ASN A 275 24.26 -1.69 6.05
N GLY A 276 24.59 -1.62 7.35
CA GLY A 276 24.24 -2.62 8.35
C GLY A 276 25.31 -3.71 8.54
N ASN A 277 26.55 -3.47 8.12
CA ASN A 277 27.64 -4.42 8.35
C ASN A 277 27.95 -4.51 9.86
N GLY A 278 28.19 -5.73 10.35
CA GLY A 278 28.33 -6.04 11.77
C GLY A 278 26.99 -6.02 12.53
N VAL A 279 26.28 -4.90 12.51
CA VAL A 279 24.96 -4.74 13.14
C VAL A 279 23.96 -4.26 12.10
N ASN A 280 22.97 -5.09 11.77
CA ASN A 280 22.05 -4.77 10.68
C ASN A 280 21.19 -3.50 10.94
N LEU A 281 21.00 -3.14 12.22
CA LEU A 281 20.20 -1.99 12.63
C LEU A 281 20.87 -0.63 12.39
N THR A 282 22.18 -0.57 12.14
CA THR A 282 22.87 0.70 11.82
C THR A 282 22.65 1.16 10.40
N ALA A 283 21.94 0.38 9.58
CA ALA A 283 21.75 0.71 8.19
C ALA A 283 20.79 1.88 7.97
N LEU A 284 21.15 2.71 7.00
CA LEU A 284 20.37 3.88 6.62
C LEU A 284 19.31 3.51 5.57
N ASP A 285 18.19 4.23 5.54
CA ASP A 285 17.14 4.05 4.51
C ASP A 285 17.68 4.33 3.10
N VAL A 286 18.60 5.29 3.00
CA VAL A 286 19.26 5.68 1.74
C VAL A 286 20.38 4.74 1.30
N ALA A 287 20.85 3.85 2.17
CA ALA A 287 22.00 3.01 1.87
C ALA A 287 21.74 2.06 0.67
N SER A 288 22.74 1.93 -0.19
CA SER A 288 22.78 0.97 -1.29
C SER A 288 24.22 0.52 -1.52
N ASN A 289 24.41 -0.77 -1.76
CA ASN A 289 25.69 -1.38 -2.11
C ASN A 289 25.59 -2.13 -3.43
N GLY A 290 24.98 -1.52 -4.45
CA GLY A 290 24.65 -2.16 -5.74
C GLY A 290 23.31 -2.93 -5.78
N PHE A 291 23.09 -3.74 -6.84
CA PHE A 291 21.85 -4.50 -7.08
C PHE A 291 22.07 -6.01 -7.11
N GLY A 292 21.19 -6.72 -6.40
CA GLY A 292 20.74 -8.05 -6.81
C GLY A 292 21.49 -9.22 -6.22
N ASN A 293 20.70 -10.04 -5.51
CA ASN A 293 20.83 -11.49 -5.46
C ASN A 293 21.33 -12.04 -6.82
N THR A 294 22.36 -12.90 -6.81
CA THR A 294 22.93 -13.70 -7.93
C THR A 294 24.15 -13.21 -8.73
N SER A 295 24.67 -11.98 -8.60
CA SER A 295 25.89 -11.58 -9.36
C SER A 295 27.10 -11.16 -8.51
N CYS A 296 26.97 -11.23 -7.19
CA CYS A 296 28.05 -10.96 -6.25
C CYS A 296 28.37 -12.18 -5.37
N THR A 297 28.40 -13.38 -5.96
CA THR A 297 28.89 -14.58 -5.27
C THR A 297 30.42 -14.55 -5.21
N GLY A 298 30.99 -14.86 -4.04
CA GLY A 298 32.44 -14.88 -3.82
C GLY A 298 33.07 -13.52 -3.49
N ASN A 299 32.88 -13.05 -2.24
CA ASN A 299 33.70 -12.02 -1.58
C ASN A 299 34.00 -10.73 -2.40
N ARG A 300 33.08 -10.29 -3.27
CA ARG A 300 33.21 -9.03 -4.01
C ARG A 300 32.35 -7.94 -3.40
N ASP A 301 32.95 -6.77 -3.25
CA ASP A 301 32.25 -5.51 -2.99
C ASP A 301 31.44 -5.14 -4.24
N CYS A 302 30.15 -4.83 -4.05
CA CYS A 302 29.22 -4.42 -5.13
C CYS A 302 28.91 -2.92 -5.07
N SER A 303 29.71 -2.18 -4.31
CA SER A 303 29.77 -0.74 -4.37
C SER A 303 29.97 -0.24 -5.80
N ASP A 304 29.41 0.93 -6.08
CA ASP A 304 29.55 1.63 -7.36
C ASP A 304 28.87 0.95 -8.56
N VAL A 305 28.16 -0.17 -8.36
CA VAL A 305 27.42 -0.87 -9.43
C VAL A 305 26.13 -0.13 -9.76
N VAL A 306 25.93 0.14 -11.06
CA VAL A 306 24.69 0.70 -11.61
C VAL A 306 23.73 -0.43 -12.00
N GLY A 307 22.46 -0.28 -11.66
CA GLY A 307 21.44 -1.24 -12.08
C GLY A 307 20.02 -0.74 -11.91
N VAL A 308 19.08 -1.54 -12.39
CA VAL A 308 17.64 -1.25 -12.31
C VAL A 308 17.16 -1.59 -10.89
N ASP A 309 16.78 -0.59 -10.11
CA ASP A 309 16.18 -0.75 -8.78
C ASP A 309 14.71 -1.13 -8.90
N ARG A 310 13.97 -0.46 -9.80
CA ARG A 310 12.53 -0.61 -10.00
C ARG A 310 12.15 -0.58 -11.47
N LEU A 311 11.18 -1.41 -11.82
CA LEU A 311 10.52 -1.47 -13.10
C LEU A 311 9.10 -2.01 -12.92
N TYR A 312 8.11 -1.11 -12.99
CA TYR A 312 6.71 -1.47 -12.86
C TYR A 312 5.80 -0.49 -13.61
N TYR A 313 4.62 -0.98 -13.97
CA TYR A 313 3.56 -0.23 -14.63
C TYR A 313 2.32 -0.17 -13.74
N ARG A 314 1.81 1.04 -13.50
CA ARG A 314 0.59 1.32 -12.74
C ARG A 314 -0.44 1.93 -13.66
N PHE A 315 -1.68 1.46 -13.57
CA PHE A 315 -2.75 1.97 -14.43
C PHE A 315 -4.10 1.85 -13.74
N PRO A 316 -5.02 2.80 -13.99
CA PRO A 316 -6.36 2.74 -13.45
C PRO A 316 -7.17 1.65 -14.15
N LEU A 317 -8.05 1.00 -13.39
CA LEU A 317 -9.08 0.09 -13.87
C LEU A 317 -10.44 0.70 -13.53
N GLY A 318 -10.99 1.50 -14.45
CA GLY A 318 -12.16 2.32 -14.18
C GLY A 318 -11.86 3.46 -13.19
N SER A 319 -12.85 3.87 -12.40
CA SER A 319 -12.75 5.05 -11.52
C SER A 319 -12.32 4.73 -10.08
N GLN A 320 -12.36 3.47 -9.67
CA GLN A 320 -12.19 3.05 -8.27
C GLN A 320 -11.00 2.11 -8.04
N PHE A 321 -10.54 1.44 -9.10
CA PHE A 321 -9.45 0.47 -9.01
C PHE A 321 -8.20 1.00 -9.67
N GLU A 322 -7.07 0.61 -9.11
CA GLU A 322 -5.75 0.83 -9.67
C GLU A 322 -5.00 -0.50 -9.62
N ALA A 323 -4.35 -0.86 -10.72
CA ALA A 323 -3.52 -2.05 -10.80
C ALA A 323 -2.04 -1.68 -10.88
N ILE A 324 -1.20 -2.58 -10.38
CA ILE A 324 0.25 -2.58 -10.64
C ILE A 324 0.66 -3.95 -11.17
N VAL A 325 1.55 -3.94 -12.15
CA VAL A 325 2.32 -5.12 -12.57
C VAL A 325 3.77 -4.71 -12.71
N GLY A 326 4.70 -5.55 -12.28
CA GLY A 326 6.11 -5.20 -12.37
C GLY A 326 7.02 -6.41 -12.34
N ALA A 327 8.06 -6.37 -13.16
CA ALA A 327 9.17 -7.32 -13.08
C ALA A 327 10.06 -7.04 -11.86
N LYS A 328 10.09 -5.78 -11.40
CA LYS A 328 10.85 -5.40 -10.21
C LYS A 328 10.14 -4.28 -9.48
N TYR A 329 9.25 -4.63 -8.56
CA TYR A 329 8.54 -3.68 -7.72
C TYR A 329 8.57 -4.11 -6.27
N ARG A 330 8.39 -3.15 -5.36
CA ARG A 330 8.42 -3.41 -3.93
C ARG A 330 7.01 -3.43 -3.33
N ASN A 331 6.74 -4.32 -2.39
CA ASN A 331 5.43 -4.41 -1.73
C ASN A 331 5.00 -3.10 -1.04
N THR A 332 5.95 -2.31 -0.53
CA THR A 332 5.67 -1.01 0.10
C THR A 332 5.45 0.13 -0.90
N GLU A 333 5.73 -0.06 -2.20
CA GLU A 333 5.52 0.97 -3.24
C GLU A 333 4.08 1.00 -3.75
N PHE A 334 3.26 0.03 -3.36
CA PHE A 334 1.88 -0.09 -3.78
C PHE A 334 0.94 -0.32 -2.60
N LEU A 335 0.85 0.70 -1.73
CA LEU A 335 -0.07 0.74 -0.60
C LEU A 335 -1.21 1.73 -0.90
N GLY A 336 -2.45 1.28 -0.69
CA GLY A 336 -3.65 2.11 -0.86
C GLY A 336 -3.75 3.24 0.17
N ALA A 337 -3.13 3.05 1.33
CA ALA A 337 -2.99 4.04 2.40
C ALA A 337 -1.55 4.08 2.91
N ASN A 338 -1.04 5.30 3.12
CA ASN A 338 0.25 5.49 3.77
C ASN A 338 0.12 5.16 5.27
N PRO A 339 0.92 4.23 5.84
CA PRO A 339 0.76 3.84 7.24
C PRO A 339 1.21 4.92 8.24
N GLY A 340 2.07 5.85 7.83
CA GLY A 340 2.58 6.91 8.69
C GLY A 340 3.09 8.10 7.88
N VAL A 341 3.17 9.27 8.51
CA VAL A 341 3.64 10.51 7.89
C VAL A 341 5.06 10.90 8.29
N TYR A 342 5.64 10.18 9.25
CA TYR A 342 7.04 10.36 9.64
C TYR A 342 8.00 10.16 8.45
N GLY A 343 8.87 11.14 8.23
CA GLY A 343 9.80 11.19 7.10
C GLY A 343 9.13 11.39 5.74
N SER A 344 7.87 11.82 5.71
CA SER A 344 7.13 12.16 4.49
C SER A 344 7.09 13.67 4.27
N GLY A 345 6.80 14.10 3.04
CA GLY A 345 6.71 15.53 2.70
C GLY A 345 8.04 16.24 2.89
N LYS A 346 8.09 17.19 3.82
CA LYS A 346 9.32 17.90 4.21
C LYS A 346 10.21 17.08 5.15
N GLY A 347 9.83 15.89 5.61
CA GLY A 347 10.67 15.08 6.50
C GLY A 347 11.80 14.35 5.78
N ASP A 348 12.69 13.75 6.57
CA ASP A 348 13.69 12.77 6.13
C ASP A 348 13.59 11.50 6.98
N ARG A 349 14.19 10.40 6.49
CA ARG A 349 14.33 9.13 7.21
C ARG A 349 15.80 8.79 7.28
N ILE A 350 16.28 8.46 8.47
CA ILE A 350 17.70 8.16 8.68
C ILE A 350 17.90 6.66 8.73
N LEU A 351 17.46 5.98 9.80
CA LEU A 351 17.56 4.53 9.92
C LEU A 351 16.49 3.82 9.07
N ASP A 352 16.90 2.73 8.39
CA ASP A 352 15.99 1.92 7.57
C ASP A 352 14.80 1.39 8.39
N ILE A 353 14.98 1.09 9.67
CA ILE A 353 13.91 0.52 10.52
C ILE A 353 12.71 1.46 10.70
N PHE A 354 12.95 2.77 10.84
CA PHE A 354 11.88 3.75 11.04
C PHE A 354 11.16 4.11 9.72
N SER A 355 11.70 3.70 8.58
CA SER A 355 11.00 3.78 7.29
C SER A 355 9.88 2.75 7.13
N LEU A 356 9.80 1.76 8.03
CA LEU A 356 8.90 0.61 7.92
C LEU A 356 7.67 0.73 8.83
N ASN A 357 7.40 1.95 9.31
CA ASN A 357 6.23 2.26 10.12
C ASN A 357 6.05 1.30 11.32
N GLY A 358 7.15 0.90 11.98
CA GLY A 358 7.11 0.01 13.15
C GLY A 358 6.65 -1.43 12.88
N ALA A 359 6.43 -1.80 11.62
CA ALA A 359 6.02 -3.15 11.23
C ALA A 359 6.88 -3.73 10.06
N PRO A 360 8.21 -3.88 10.26
CA PRO A 360 9.14 -4.52 9.32
C PRO A 360 8.79 -5.95 8.87
N GLY A 361 7.89 -6.65 9.59
CA GLY A 361 7.35 -7.94 9.15
C GLY A 361 6.42 -7.78 7.95
N VAL A 362 5.42 -6.89 8.05
CA VAL A 362 4.45 -6.62 6.97
C VAL A 362 5.10 -5.80 5.86
N TYR A 363 5.70 -4.66 6.21
CA TYR A 363 6.29 -3.71 5.26
C TYR A 363 7.75 -4.05 4.95
N ASN A 364 8.07 -5.33 4.77
CA ASN A 364 9.44 -5.85 4.73
C ASN A 364 10.30 -5.41 3.52
N LYS A 365 9.80 -4.51 2.66
CA LYS A 365 10.46 -4.07 1.42
C LYS A 365 10.82 -5.22 0.47
N ALA A 366 10.06 -6.33 0.48
CA ALA A 366 10.19 -7.39 -0.52
C ALA A 366 10.09 -6.79 -1.93
N THR A 367 11.09 -7.07 -2.76
CA THR A 367 11.22 -6.50 -4.10
C THR A 367 11.45 -7.62 -5.10
N GLY A 368 10.69 -7.63 -6.19
CA GLY A 368 10.80 -8.63 -7.25
C GLY A 368 9.62 -8.56 -8.21
N SER A 369 9.29 -9.70 -8.84
CA SER A 369 8.22 -9.78 -9.82
C SER A 369 6.85 -9.93 -9.16
N GLY A 370 5.81 -9.31 -9.72
CA GLY A 370 4.43 -9.56 -9.31
C GLY A 370 3.49 -8.40 -9.65
N GLY A 371 2.48 -8.22 -8.81
CA GLY A 371 1.45 -7.22 -9.05
C GLY A 371 0.45 -7.07 -7.89
N GLY A 372 -0.49 -6.17 -8.07
CA GLY A 372 -1.50 -5.89 -7.04
C GLY A 372 -2.64 -5.02 -7.53
N LEU A 373 -3.66 -4.91 -6.69
CA LEU A 373 -4.83 -4.09 -6.90
C LEU A 373 -5.07 -3.21 -5.66
N ILE A 374 -5.38 -1.95 -5.90
CA ILE A 374 -5.88 -1.02 -4.90
C ILE A 374 -7.30 -0.65 -5.29
N TRP A 375 -8.23 -0.76 -4.35
CA TRP A 375 -9.57 -0.21 -4.45
C TRP A 375 -9.69 0.99 -3.52
N LYS A 376 -10.36 2.06 -3.96
CA LYS A 376 -10.64 3.25 -3.15
C LYS A 376 -12.11 3.63 -3.25
N THR A 377 -12.69 4.09 -2.14
CA THR A 377 -14.07 4.61 -2.17
C THR A 377 -14.17 5.87 -3.02
N PRO A 378 -15.25 6.03 -3.81
CA PRO A 378 -15.43 7.19 -4.67
C PRO A 378 -15.80 8.45 -3.87
N TYR A 379 -16.37 8.26 -2.67
CA TYR A 379 -16.71 9.31 -1.72
C TYR A 379 -15.79 9.26 -0.48
N LYS A 380 -15.83 10.33 0.31
CA LYS A 380 -15.19 10.40 1.62
C LYS A 380 -16.24 10.14 2.70
N LEU A 381 -15.91 9.31 3.67
CA LEU A 381 -16.68 9.11 4.88
C LEU A 381 -15.98 9.85 6.02
N TRP A 382 -16.67 10.82 6.63
CA TRP A 382 -16.14 11.68 7.70
C TRP A 382 -14.76 12.26 7.36
N SER A 383 -14.63 12.82 6.16
CA SER A 383 -13.39 13.37 5.58
C SER A 383 -12.28 12.36 5.26
N GLY A 384 -12.41 11.09 5.66
CA GLY A 384 -11.49 10.02 5.32
C GLY A 384 -11.91 9.26 4.06
N ARG A 385 -10.95 8.78 3.29
CA ARG A 385 -11.16 7.87 2.16
C ARG A 385 -10.73 6.47 2.56
N PHE A 386 -11.60 5.50 2.31
CA PHE A 386 -11.28 4.11 2.57
C PHE A 386 -10.56 3.49 1.37
N SER A 387 -9.61 2.61 1.65
CA SER A 387 -8.86 1.87 0.64
C SER A 387 -8.63 0.43 1.06
N LEU A 388 -8.73 -0.48 0.09
CA LEU A 388 -8.31 -1.86 0.22
C LEU A 388 -7.15 -2.11 -0.76
N THR A 389 -6.12 -2.80 -0.31
CA THR A 389 -4.98 -3.20 -1.13
C THR A 389 -4.79 -4.70 -1.04
N ALA A 390 -4.53 -5.34 -2.17
CA ALA A 390 -4.02 -6.70 -2.25
C ALA A 390 -2.82 -6.71 -3.19
N SER A 391 -1.70 -7.30 -2.78
CA SER A 391 -0.50 -7.37 -3.62
C SER A 391 0.28 -8.65 -3.39
N TYR A 392 1.06 -9.04 -4.41
CA TYR A 392 1.90 -10.22 -4.44
C TYR A 392 3.28 -9.86 -5.00
N VAL A 393 4.34 -10.11 -4.25
CA VAL A 393 5.72 -9.93 -4.71
C VAL A 393 6.52 -11.23 -4.53
N SER A 394 7.15 -11.70 -5.60
CA SER A 394 8.12 -12.80 -5.62
C SER A 394 9.55 -12.27 -5.80
N PRO A 395 10.40 -12.28 -4.76
CA PRO A 395 11.80 -11.84 -4.84
C PRO A 395 12.68 -12.68 -5.77
N VAL A 396 12.25 -13.90 -6.10
CA VAL A 396 12.95 -14.83 -7.01
C VAL A 396 12.09 -15.17 -8.24
N GLY A 397 11.21 -14.25 -8.62
CA GLY A 397 10.27 -14.43 -9.74
C GLY A 397 10.92 -14.35 -11.12
N ASP A 398 12.18 -13.93 -11.18
CA ASP A 398 13.06 -13.94 -12.35
C ASP A 398 13.70 -15.32 -12.60
N ASN A 399 13.60 -16.25 -11.66
CA ASN A 399 14.13 -17.60 -11.78
C ASN A 399 13.06 -18.59 -12.27
N GLY A 400 13.33 -19.30 -13.36
CA GLY A 400 12.40 -20.24 -13.99
C GLY A 400 12.52 -21.69 -13.54
N ALA A 401 13.50 -22.05 -12.70
CA ALA A 401 13.67 -23.43 -12.24
C ALA A 401 12.65 -23.80 -11.16
N THR A 402 11.97 -24.92 -11.34
CA THR A 402 10.83 -25.34 -10.50
C THR A 402 11.09 -26.59 -9.65
N ASN A 403 12.21 -27.30 -9.86
CA ASN A 403 12.66 -28.44 -9.05
C ASN A 403 14.04 -28.91 -9.56
N SER A 404 15.10 -28.21 -9.18
CA SER A 404 16.46 -28.52 -9.68
C SER A 404 17.15 -29.64 -8.90
N ASP A 405 16.65 -30.00 -7.72
CA ASP A 405 17.30 -30.95 -6.80
C ASP A 405 16.44 -32.19 -6.44
N ASN A 406 15.26 -32.36 -7.06
CA ASN A 406 14.29 -33.42 -6.78
C ASN A 406 13.83 -33.50 -5.31
N ASN A 407 13.98 -32.43 -4.52
CA ASN A 407 13.56 -32.39 -3.13
C ASN A 407 12.21 -31.66 -2.96
N PRO A 408 11.07 -32.37 -2.87
CA PRO A 408 9.76 -31.73 -2.72
C PRO A 408 9.56 -31.04 -1.35
N PHE A 409 10.53 -31.15 -0.43
CA PHE A 409 10.41 -30.65 0.94
C PHE A 409 11.16 -29.34 1.19
N ALA A 410 12.01 -28.86 0.28
CA ALA A 410 12.79 -27.63 0.45
C ALA A 410 12.99 -26.92 -0.90
N CYS A 411 13.01 -25.59 -0.86
CA CYS A 411 13.30 -24.77 -2.04
C CYS A 411 14.80 -24.51 -2.11
N SER A 412 15.45 -24.95 -3.19
CA SER A 412 16.86 -24.67 -3.44
C SER A 412 17.09 -23.17 -3.75
N ASN A 413 18.36 -22.75 -3.79
CA ASN A 413 18.72 -21.39 -4.21
C ASN A 413 18.58 -21.19 -5.72
N THR A 414 18.45 -22.28 -6.46
CA THR A 414 18.26 -22.33 -7.90
C THR A 414 16.79 -22.45 -8.29
N GLU A 415 15.86 -22.58 -7.33
CA GLU A 415 14.42 -22.53 -7.59
C GLU A 415 13.81 -21.15 -7.37
N GLY A 416 12.72 -20.87 -8.08
CA GLY A 416 11.97 -19.64 -7.92
C GLY A 416 10.69 -19.60 -8.75
N GLY A 417 10.39 -18.43 -9.30
CA GLY A 417 9.25 -18.20 -10.17
C GLY A 417 8.11 -17.47 -9.45
N ILE A 418 6.92 -17.52 -10.05
CA ILE A 418 5.73 -16.81 -9.58
C ILE A 418 4.61 -17.82 -9.35
N GLY A 419 3.85 -17.68 -8.26
CA GLY A 419 2.65 -18.47 -7.98
C GLY A 419 2.92 -19.91 -7.55
N ASN A 420 4.13 -20.22 -7.08
CA ASN A 420 4.53 -21.54 -6.60
C ASN A 420 5.14 -21.48 -5.19
N ASP A 421 5.43 -22.63 -4.60
CA ASP A 421 5.92 -22.76 -3.22
C ASP A 421 7.33 -22.19 -3.00
N CYS A 422 8.12 -22.08 -4.07
CA CYS A 422 9.50 -21.58 -4.05
C CYS A 422 9.67 -20.15 -4.55
N SER A 423 8.55 -19.45 -4.82
CA SER A 423 8.58 -18.04 -5.20
C SER A 423 9.01 -17.10 -4.05
N ARG A 424 9.12 -17.61 -2.82
CA ARG A 424 9.48 -16.84 -1.62
C ARG A 424 8.57 -15.61 -1.45
N ALA A 425 7.33 -15.75 -1.89
CA ALA A 425 6.47 -14.63 -2.14
C ALA A 425 5.92 -13.99 -0.87
N SER A 426 5.47 -12.76 -1.07
CA SER A 426 4.92 -11.87 -0.08
C SER A 426 3.54 -11.45 -0.53
N PHE A 427 2.51 -12.02 0.07
CA PHE A 427 1.12 -11.62 -0.13
C PHE A 427 0.76 -10.58 0.92
N LEU A 428 0.39 -9.37 0.52
CA LEU A 428 0.02 -8.29 1.42
C LEU A 428 -1.43 -7.86 1.17
N GLY A 429 -2.21 -7.81 2.24
CA GLY A 429 -3.51 -7.16 2.31
C GLY A 429 -3.45 -5.94 3.23
N GLN A 430 -3.99 -4.80 2.81
CA GLN A 430 -4.06 -3.59 3.64
C GLN A 430 -5.45 -2.95 3.58
N LEU A 431 -5.98 -2.62 4.75
CA LEU A 431 -7.14 -1.75 4.94
C LEU A 431 -6.63 -0.39 5.42
N GLY A 432 -7.13 0.68 4.82
CA GLY A 432 -6.74 2.03 5.18
C GLY A 432 -7.92 2.97 5.20
N TRP A 433 -7.96 3.85 6.19
CA TRP A 433 -8.90 4.95 6.27
C TRP A 433 -8.11 6.22 6.58
N THR A 434 -7.97 7.08 5.56
CA THR A 434 -7.02 8.19 5.61
C THR A 434 -7.67 9.49 5.18
N SER A 435 -7.35 10.57 5.88
CA SER A 435 -7.71 11.94 5.56
C SER A 435 -6.44 12.76 5.30
N LYS A 436 -6.57 14.09 5.21
CA LYS A 436 -5.40 14.98 5.13
C LYS A 436 -4.68 15.18 6.47
N THR A 437 -5.36 14.97 7.59
CA THR A 437 -4.85 15.29 8.94
C THR A 437 -4.72 14.07 9.83
N TRP A 438 -5.21 12.91 9.42
CA TRP A 438 -5.10 11.68 10.18
C TRP A 438 -5.23 10.48 9.26
N GLY A 439 -4.77 9.33 9.72
CA GLY A 439 -5.03 8.06 9.05
C GLY A 439 -4.85 6.89 9.99
N VAL A 440 -5.59 5.83 9.72
CA VAL A 440 -5.44 4.53 10.36
C VAL A 440 -5.32 3.48 9.29
N SER A 441 -4.47 2.48 9.52
CA SER A 441 -4.38 1.33 8.63
C SER A 441 -4.09 0.06 9.41
N ALA A 442 -4.66 -1.03 8.93
CA ALA A 442 -4.32 -2.38 9.36
C ALA A 442 -3.85 -3.16 8.13
N ALA A 443 -2.79 -3.95 8.30
CA ALA A 443 -2.27 -4.76 7.22
C ALA A 443 -1.89 -6.15 7.70
N TYR A 444 -2.04 -7.11 6.81
CA TYR A 444 -1.61 -8.48 7.01
C TYR A 444 -0.71 -8.87 5.86
N ARG A 445 0.32 -9.65 6.17
CA ARG A 445 1.22 -10.23 5.20
C ARG A 445 1.38 -11.71 5.48
N TYR A 446 1.08 -12.51 4.47
CA TYR A 446 1.52 -13.90 4.41
C TYR A 446 2.82 -13.98 3.60
N GLY A 447 3.87 -14.48 4.23
CA GLY A 447 5.15 -14.73 3.59
C GLY A 447 5.38 -16.23 3.43
N GLN A 448 5.67 -16.66 2.22
CA GLN A 448 6.08 -18.03 1.94
C GLN A 448 7.49 -18.34 2.49
N ARG A 449 7.91 -19.59 2.34
CA ARG A 449 9.25 -20.07 2.69
C ARG A 449 10.32 -19.23 2.02
N GLY A 450 11.37 -18.88 2.78
CA GLY A 450 12.47 -18.02 2.34
C GLY A 450 12.17 -16.52 2.38
N SER A 451 10.93 -16.12 2.66
CA SER A 451 10.59 -14.72 2.88
C SER A 451 10.95 -14.29 4.30
N ASN A 452 11.43 -13.06 4.49
CA ASN A 452 11.96 -12.56 5.76
C ASN A 452 11.33 -11.22 6.14
N PHE A 453 11.36 -10.86 7.43
CA PHE A 453 11.20 -9.46 7.83
C PHE A 453 12.46 -8.66 7.45
N ARG A 454 12.36 -7.33 7.35
CA ARG A 454 13.45 -6.52 6.78
C ARG A 454 14.69 -6.42 7.69
N ARG A 455 14.52 -6.02 8.96
CA ARG A 455 15.60 -5.79 9.95
C ARG A 455 15.11 -6.01 11.38
N GLY A 456 16.03 -6.24 12.31
CA GLY A 456 15.75 -6.57 13.71
C GLY A 456 17.03 -6.67 14.54
N THR A 457 16.93 -7.08 15.81
CA THR A 457 18.12 -7.45 16.58
C THR A 457 18.94 -8.49 15.81
N ASN A 458 20.26 -8.53 15.98
CA ASN A 458 21.06 -9.58 15.32
C ASN A 458 20.60 -10.99 15.74
N TYR A 459 20.10 -11.16 16.96
CA TYR A 459 19.49 -12.40 17.42
C TYR A 459 18.22 -12.77 16.62
N ALA A 460 17.23 -11.87 16.51
CA ALA A 460 16.03 -12.14 15.72
C ALA A 460 16.36 -12.34 14.24
N ALA A 461 17.24 -11.51 13.68
CA ALA A 461 17.63 -11.55 12.27
C ALA A 461 18.42 -12.82 11.93
N SER A 462 19.36 -13.27 12.78
CA SER A 462 20.06 -14.56 12.58
C SER A 462 19.11 -15.75 12.64
N ASN A 463 18.00 -15.63 13.37
CA ASN A 463 16.95 -16.65 13.41
C ASN A 463 15.98 -16.58 12.24
N SER A 464 15.97 -15.48 11.47
CA SER A 464 15.08 -15.33 10.31
C SER A 464 15.56 -16.17 9.12
N TRP A 465 16.85 -16.45 8.97
CA TRP A 465 17.40 -17.29 7.88
C TRP A 465 16.86 -18.73 7.88
N TRP A 466 16.36 -19.21 9.02
CA TRP A 466 15.67 -20.49 9.13
C TRP A 466 14.25 -20.48 8.52
N LEU A 467 13.77 -19.33 8.05
CA LEU A 467 12.61 -19.23 7.16
C LEU A 467 12.82 -19.95 5.83
N SER A 468 14.02 -20.44 5.50
CA SER A 468 14.23 -21.34 4.35
C SER A 468 13.19 -22.47 4.27
N ASN A 469 12.61 -22.90 5.39
CA ASN A 469 11.52 -23.89 5.44
C ASN A 469 10.23 -23.41 6.14
N GLY A 470 10.25 -22.24 6.80
CA GLY A 470 9.12 -21.71 7.59
C GLY A 470 8.32 -20.65 6.84
N GLN A 471 7.03 -20.52 7.16
CA GLN A 471 6.17 -19.46 6.62
C GLN A 471 6.01 -18.36 7.67
N SER A 472 5.78 -17.11 7.22
CA SER A 472 5.55 -15.97 8.11
C SER A 472 4.13 -15.44 7.99
N ASN A 473 3.55 -15.09 9.13
CA ASN A 473 2.26 -14.43 9.25
C ASN A 473 2.48 -13.14 10.03
N SER A 474 2.43 -12.01 9.35
CA SER A 474 2.69 -10.72 9.95
C SER A 474 1.44 -9.85 9.96
N VAL A 475 1.20 -9.14 11.07
CA VAL A 475 0.13 -8.17 11.24
C VAL A 475 0.75 -6.82 11.57
N ALA A 476 0.17 -5.75 11.05
CA ALA A 476 0.54 -4.37 11.35
C ALA A 476 -0.71 -3.56 11.69
N VAL A 477 -0.59 -2.70 12.69
CA VAL A 477 -1.55 -1.64 12.99
C VAL A 477 -0.79 -0.33 13.05
N ASN A 478 -1.31 0.67 12.32
CA ASN A 478 -0.67 1.96 12.22
C ASN A 478 -1.72 3.07 12.35
N ALA A 479 -1.27 4.20 12.89
CA ALA A 479 -2.04 5.42 12.90
C ALA A 479 -1.12 6.62 12.77
N TYR A 480 -1.66 7.72 12.25
CA TYR A 480 -1.00 9.00 12.31
C TYR A 480 -2.00 10.14 12.49
N ALA A 481 -1.50 11.24 13.01
CA ALA A 481 -2.16 12.54 13.04
C ALA A 481 -1.16 13.61 12.62
N GLN A 482 -1.59 14.59 11.85
CA GLN A 482 -0.77 15.73 11.46
C GLN A 482 -1.61 17.01 11.42
N PRO A 483 -1.05 18.15 11.82
CA PRO A 483 -1.75 19.43 11.74
C PRO A 483 -1.96 19.83 10.27
N SER A 484 -3.00 20.62 10.02
CA SER A 484 -3.31 21.16 8.68
C SER A 484 -2.32 22.23 8.23
N SER A 485 -1.60 22.83 9.18
CA SER A 485 -0.59 23.86 8.96
C SER A 485 0.60 23.63 9.89
N SER A 486 1.78 24.10 9.48
CA SER A 486 3.00 24.01 10.28
C SER A 486 2.87 24.85 11.56
N GLY A 487 3.43 24.35 12.67
CA GLY A 487 3.38 25.00 13.97
C GLY A 487 4.10 24.18 15.04
N LEU A 488 3.79 24.45 16.31
CA LEU A 488 4.43 23.80 17.46
C LEU A 488 4.05 22.32 17.63
N ILE A 489 2.85 21.93 17.17
CA ILE A 489 2.35 20.58 17.29
C ILE A 489 2.98 19.72 16.17
N PRO A 490 3.71 18.64 16.51
CA PRO A 490 4.25 17.76 15.48
C PRO A 490 3.16 16.95 14.82
N SER A 491 3.46 16.47 13.63
CA SER A 491 2.86 15.24 13.13
C SER A 491 3.35 14.05 13.97
N VAL A 492 2.44 13.14 14.31
CA VAL A 492 2.69 11.94 15.09
C VAL A 492 2.35 10.74 14.23
N SER A 493 3.26 9.78 14.14
CA SER A 493 3.03 8.48 13.52
C SER A 493 3.33 7.38 14.53
N VAL A 494 2.47 6.38 14.60
CA VAL A 494 2.67 5.22 15.46
C VAL A 494 2.46 3.95 14.65
N GLY A 495 3.17 2.90 15.04
CA GLY A 495 3.02 1.61 14.40
C GLY A 495 3.45 0.48 15.29
N TRP A 496 2.74 -0.63 15.20
CA TRP A 496 3.07 -1.87 15.86
C TRP A 496 2.96 -3.02 14.85
N GLY A 497 3.89 -3.96 14.96
CA GLY A 497 3.97 -5.15 14.14
C GLY A 497 4.13 -6.40 14.98
N LEU A 498 3.39 -7.44 14.63
CA LEU A 498 3.53 -8.79 15.16
C LEU A 498 3.86 -9.72 14.00
N ASN A 499 4.79 -10.64 14.21
CA ASN A 499 5.15 -11.62 13.20
C ASN A 499 5.29 -13.01 13.82
N ASN A 500 4.47 -13.93 13.33
CA ASN A 500 4.47 -15.33 13.73
C ASN A 500 5.14 -16.19 12.65
N LEU A 501 5.96 -17.15 13.07
CA LEU A 501 6.77 -18.01 12.22
C LEU A 501 6.28 -19.46 12.38
N ASN A 502 5.52 -19.95 11.40
CA ASN A 502 4.94 -21.29 11.39
C ASN A 502 5.83 -22.29 10.65
N ASN A 503 5.71 -23.57 11.00
CA ASN A 503 6.50 -24.67 10.42
C ASN A 503 8.02 -24.46 10.50
N ASN A 504 8.50 -23.72 11.52
CA ASN A 504 9.88 -23.81 11.98
C ASN A 504 10.11 -25.14 12.73
N HIS A 505 9.52 -26.23 12.20
CA HIS A 505 9.59 -27.56 12.76
C HIS A 505 11.00 -28.12 12.59
N VAL A 506 11.41 -28.76 13.66
CA VAL A 506 12.69 -29.42 13.87
C VAL A 506 12.91 -30.49 12.79
N ARG A 507 13.63 -30.17 11.71
CA ARG A 507 14.61 -31.13 11.19
C ARG A 507 15.85 -30.94 12.04
N SER A 508 15.81 -31.50 13.25
CA SER A 508 17.05 -31.94 13.88
C SER A 508 17.60 -32.94 12.87
N GLY A 509 18.62 -32.55 12.13
CA GLY A 509 19.58 -33.50 11.62
C GLY A 509 20.28 -34.09 12.84
N ALA A 510 19.54 -34.88 13.63
CA ALA A 510 20.13 -35.86 14.48
C ALA A 510 20.80 -36.83 13.50
N VAL A 511 22.08 -36.63 13.26
CA VAL A 511 22.94 -37.79 13.25
C VAL A 511 22.76 -38.36 14.65
N VAL A 512 21.90 -39.37 14.76
CA VAL A 512 21.93 -40.29 15.90
C VAL A 512 23.30 -40.94 15.78
N ALA A 513 24.32 -40.33 16.40
CA ALA A 513 25.54 -41.05 16.70
C ALA A 513 25.09 -42.14 17.68
N ASN A 514 25.14 -43.40 17.25
CA ASN A 514 24.97 -44.56 18.11
C ASN A 514 26.17 -44.70 19.07
N GLU A 515 26.52 -43.64 19.81
CA GLU A 515 27.57 -43.65 20.81
C GLU A 515 27.13 -42.83 22.04
N PRO A 516 27.24 -43.33 23.28
CA PRO A 516 26.57 -42.75 24.45
C PRO A 516 27.08 -41.38 24.92
N ASN A 517 28.12 -40.78 24.31
CA ASN A 517 28.89 -39.75 24.99
C ASN A 517 29.43 -38.57 24.15
N GLU A 518 28.89 -38.26 22.97
CA GLU A 518 29.27 -37.01 22.29
C GLU A 518 28.16 -36.48 21.36
N ALA A 519 27.27 -35.66 21.91
CA ALA A 519 26.41 -34.76 21.14
C ALA A 519 26.05 -33.52 21.99
N VAL A 520 26.92 -32.52 21.99
CA VAL A 520 26.55 -31.16 22.46
C VAL A 520 26.45 -30.26 21.24
N PHE A 521 25.33 -30.34 20.53
CA PHE A 521 24.91 -29.29 19.62
C PHE A 521 24.04 -28.31 20.42
N TYR A 522 24.55 -27.10 20.66
CA TYR A 522 23.74 -26.02 21.22
C TYR A 522 22.69 -25.61 20.17
N ALA A 523 21.53 -26.26 20.21
CA ALA A 523 20.35 -25.82 19.50
C ALA A 523 19.95 -24.44 20.07
N TYR A 524 20.36 -23.36 19.40
CA TYR A 524 19.83 -22.04 19.72
C TYR A 524 18.29 -22.11 19.70
N PRO A 525 17.60 -21.59 20.73
CA PRO A 525 16.15 -21.63 20.74
C PRO A 525 15.61 -20.85 19.54
N ARG A 526 14.83 -21.54 18.70
CA ARG A 526 14.32 -21.00 17.44
C ARG A 526 13.24 -19.96 17.71
N VAL A 527 13.40 -18.76 17.17
CA VAL A 527 12.38 -17.70 17.27
C VAL A 527 11.11 -18.13 16.53
N THR A 528 9.97 -18.08 17.23
CA THR A 528 8.64 -18.41 16.69
C THR A 528 7.75 -17.18 16.58
N GLU A 529 8.03 -16.14 17.37
CA GLU A 529 7.31 -14.88 17.32
C GLU A 529 8.26 -13.71 17.52
N THR A 530 8.04 -12.65 16.74
CA THR A 530 8.71 -11.37 16.91
C THR A 530 7.71 -10.23 16.95
N GLN A 531 8.08 -9.16 17.64
CA GLN A 531 7.31 -7.91 17.69
C GLN A 531 8.20 -6.71 17.38
N SER A 532 7.58 -5.61 17.00
CA SER A 532 8.22 -4.32 16.80
C SER A 532 7.21 -3.20 16.98
N TRP A 533 7.67 -2.02 17.37
CA TRP A 533 6.84 -0.82 17.35
C TRP A 533 7.69 0.43 17.20
N TYR A 534 7.05 1.53 16.81
CA TYR A 534 7.67 2.84 16.83
C TYR A 534 6.67 3.97 17.07
N VAL A 535 7.21 5.10 17.50
CA VAL A 535 6.59 6.42 17.51
C VAL A 535 7.52 7.36 16.77
N GLY A 536 6.99 8.10 15.80
CA GLY A 536 7.70 9.12 15.04
C GLY A 536 7.03 10.48 15.18
N LEU A 537 7.82 11.49 15.48
CA LEU A 537 7.42 12.89 15.59
C LEU A 537 8.11 13.68 14.48
N GLN A 538 7.37 14.54 13.79
CA GLN A 538 7.95 15.43 12.78
C GLN A 538 7.30 16.81 12.82
N TRP A 539 8.15 17.83 12.88
CA TRP A 539 7.79 19.24 12.76
C TRP A 539 8.23 19.78 11.40
N ASN A 540 7.36 20.56 10.78
CA ASN A 540 7.66 21.27 9.54
C ASN A 540 7.87 22.75 9.86
N ASP A 541 8.73 23.41 9.08
CA ASP A 541 9.03 24.84 9.16
C ASP A 541 9.57 25.28 10.54
N VAL A 542 10.51 24.48 11.07
CA VAL A 542 11.15 24.72 12.36
C VAL A 542 12.24 25.78 12.23
N PHE A 543 12.11 26.90 12.95
CA PHE A 543 12.96 28.09 12.92
C PHE A 543 12.94 28.88 11.60
N LEU A 544 13.01 28.20 10.46
CA LEU A 544 12.98 28.80 9.12
C LEU A 544 12.02 28.01 8.23
N GLY A 545 11.36 28.72 7.30
CA GLY A 545 10.52 28.09 6.29
C GLY A 545 11.32 27.12 5.42
N GLY A 546 10.75 25.94 5.16
CA GLY A 546 11.38 24.87 4.40
C GLY A 546 12.11 23.84 5.28
N ASN A 547 12.64 24.25 6.44
CA ASN A 547 13.33 23.35 7.35
C ASN A 547 12.37 22.40 8.06
N SER A 548 12.88 21.28 8.55
CA SER A 548 12.07 20.34 9.33
C SER A 548 12.93 19.65 10.37
N ALA A 549 12.28 19.14 11.41
CA ALA A 549 12.93 18.34 12.43
C ALA A 549 12.12 17.08 12.68
N GLY A 550 12.79 16.00 13.08
CA GLY A 550 12.10 14.78 13.44
C GLY A 550 12.86 13.95 14.46
N MET A 551 12.08 13.12 15.13
CA MET A 551 12.53 12.16 16.11
C MET A 551 11.73 10.88 15.92
N ALA A 552 12.39 9.72 15.98
CA ALA A 552 11.68 8.45 16.15
C ALA A 552 12.31 7.61 17.26
N VAL A 553 11.45 6.87 17.94
CA VAL A 553 11.82 5.92 18.98
C VAL A 553 10.98 4.66 18.84
N GLY A 554 11.57 3.51 19.15
CA GLY A 554 10.82 2.27 19.15
C GLY A 554 11.67 1.07 19.49
N GLN A 555 11.05 -0.09 19.41
CA GLN A 555 11.75 -1.37 19.46
C GLN A 555 11.81 -1.97 18.05
N PRO A 556 12.99 -2.01 17.43
CA PRO A 556 13.20 -2.80 16.22
C PRO A 556 12.84 -4.27 16.45
N THR A 557 12.53 -5.02 15.38
CA THR A 557 12.08 -6.42 15.48
C THR A 557 12.89 -7.23 16.49
N PHE A 558 12.23 -7.67 17.55
CA PHE A 558 12.81 -8.47 18.63
C PHE A 558 11.95 -9.71 18.89
N ALA A 559 12.58 -10.78 19.37
CA ALA A 559 11.93 -12.04 19.68
C ALA A 559 11.09 -11.95 20.96
N THR A 560 9.85 -12.44 20.88
CA THR A 560 8.91 -12.51 22.01
C THR A 560 8.58 -13.94 22.41
N SER A 561 8.74 -14.90 21.49
CA SER A 561 8.52 -16.32 21.76
C SER A 561 9.52 -17.20 21.01
N LEU A 562 9.81 -18.35 21.62
CA LEU A 562 10.76 -19.36 21.15
C LEU A 562 10.08 -20.73 21.06
N ALA A 563 10.54 -21.60 20.16
CA ALA A 563 10.01 -22.95 19.99
C ALA A 563 10.18 -23.81 21.27
N ARG A 564 9.12 -24.52 21.66
CA ARG A 564 9.12 -25.48 22.78
C ARG A 564 10.12 -26.61 22.52
N GLY A 565 10.91 -26.99 23.54
CA GLY A 565 11.85 -28.11 23.49
C GLY A 565 13.31 -27.77 23.14
N SER A 566 13.65 -26.48 23.05
CA SER A 566 15.02 -26.00 22.79
C SER A 566 15.94 -25.97 24.02
N ASN A 567 15.41 -26.20 25.23
CA ASN A 567 16.15 -26.48 26.45
C ASN A 567 15.36 -27.48 27.30
N ARG A 568 15.99 -28.56 27.76
CA ARG A 568 15.34 -29.60 28.58
C ARG A 568 14.99 -29.13 30.01
N ASP A 569 15.42 -27.94 30.44
CA ASP A 569 15.51 -27.63 31.88
C ASP A 569 15.01 -26.26 32.34
N SER A 570 14.14 -25.56 31.61
CA SER A 570 13.64 -24.26 32.11
C SER A 570 12.20 -23.96 31.71
N GLN A 571 11.33 -23.94 32.73
CA GLN A 571 9.89 -23.69 32.67
C GLN A 571 9.49 -22.22 32.40
N THR A 572 10.38 -21.37 31.87
CA THR A 572 10.01 -20.02 31.38
C THR A 572 10.87 -19.62 30.18
N LEU A 573 10.32 -19.70 28.96
CA LEU A 573 11.02 -19.31 27.72
C LEU A 573 10.87 -17.80 27.45
N PHE A 574 11.46 -16.95 28.29
CA PHE A 574 11.58 -15.53 27.96
C PHE A 574 12.80 -15.32 27.06
N SER A 575 12.57 -14.82 25.84
CA SER A 575 13.66 -14.31 25.01
C SER A 575 14.12 -12.96 25.58
N ASN A 576 15.37 -12.86 26.01
CA ASN A 576 15.95 -11.60 26.50
C ASN A 576 16.40 -10.70 25.34
N ASP A 577 15.49 -10.46 24.39
CA ASP A 577 15.78 -9.79 23.13
C ASP A 577 15.42 -8.30 23.11
N GLY A 578 15.01 -7.75 24.25
CA GLY A 578 14.62 -6.35 24.37
C GLY A 578 15.74 -5.40 23.94
N ASN A 579 15.35 -4.46 23.08
CA ASN A 579 16.21 -3.44 22.48
C ASN A 579 15.42 -2.13 22.34
N TYR A 580 16.12 -1.04 22.02
CA TYR A 580 15.52 0.22 21.63
C TYR A 580 16.34 0.86 20.50
N ALA A 581 15.67 1.55 19.59
CA ALA A 581 16.29 2.44 18.64
C ALA A 581 15.72 3.84 18.82
N TRP A 582 16.58 4.84 18.65
CA TRP A 582 16.26 6.25 18.75
C TRP A 582 16.96 6.97 17.62
N GLU A 583 16.28 7.87 16.92
CA GLU A 583 16.91 8.78 15.96
C GLU A 583 16.39 10.20 16.13
N TRP A 584 17.24 11.16 15.84
CA TRP A 584 16.96 12.59 15.76
C TRP A 584 17.60 13.15 14.50
N TRP A 585 16.90 14.04 13.83
CA TRP A 585 17.44 14.75 12.69
C TRP A 585 16.85 16.15 12.58
N TYR A 586 17.62 17.04 11.98
CA TYR A 586 17.18 18.36 11.59
C TYR A 586 17.59 18.59 10.15
N LYS A 587 16.65 18.90 9.28
CA LYS A 587 16.88 19.15 7.86
C LYS A 587 16.88 20.65 7.59
N PHE A 588 18.04 21.15 7.18
CA PHE A 588 18.22 22.47 6.61
C PHE A 588 17.90 22.41 5.11
N GLN A 589 16.87 23.15 4.68
CA GLN A 589 16.58 23.31 3.26
C GLN A 589 17.40 24.50 2.73
N VAL A 590 18.52 24.21 2.08
CA VAL A 590 19.49 25.23 1.61
C VAL A 590 18.94 25.95 0.37
N SER A 591 18.30 25.21 -0.52
CA SER A 591 17.59 25.72 -1.69
C SER A 591 16.44 24.76 -2.04
N ASP A 592 15.66 25.02 -3.09
CA ASP A 592 14.59 24.11 -3.53
C ASP A 592 15.10 22.71 -3.90
N ASN A 593 16.37 22.60 -4.28
CA ASN A 593 17.00 21.39 -4.80
C ASN A 593 17.99 20.74 -3.83
N ILE A 594 18.46 21.46 -2.81
CA ILE A 594 19.54 21.02 -1.91
C ILE A 594 19.07 21.06 -0.46
N SER A 595 19.26 19.97 0.26
CA SER A 595 19.05 19.89 1.70
C SER A 595 20.22 19.23 2.42
N VAL A 596 20.49 19.67 3.65
CA VAL A 596 21.51 19.11 4.53
C VAL A 596 20.86 18.70 5.84
N THR A 597 21.02 17.43 6.20
CA THR A 597 20.34 16.80 7.34
C THR A 597 21.36 16.16 8.28
N PRO A 598 21.88 16.90 9.28
CA PRO A 598 22.52 16.26 10.42
C PRO A 598 21.55 15.35 11.16
N ALA A 599 22.06 14.21 11.59
CA ALA A 599 21.31 13.23 12.35
C ALA A 599 22.18 12.51 13.38
N LEU A 600 21.53 12.11 14.47
CA LEU A 600 22.10 11.26 15.52
C LEU A 600 21.14 10.09 15.76
N PHE A 601 21.68 8.90 15.96
CA PHE A 601 20.88 7.77 16.39
C PHE A 601 21.59 6.98 17.49
N TRP A 602 20.79 6.32 18.32
CA TRP A 602 21.26 5.41 19.35
C TRP A 602 20.51 4.09 19.28
N LEU A 603 21.27 3.01 19.38
CA LEU A 603 20.77 1.64 19.42
C LEU A 603 21.15 1.03 20.76
N SER A 604 20.15 0.64 21.54
CA SER A 604 20.32 -0.12 22.77
C SER A 604 20.21 -1.61 22.45
N ARG A 605 21.18 -2.39 22.91
CA ARG A 605 21.22 -3.84 22.72
C ARG A 605 20.86 -4.27 21.29
N PRO A 606 21.48 -3.71 20.23
CA PRO A 606 21.14 -4.09 18.86
C PRO A 606 21.47 -5.55 18.52
N LEU A 607 22.29 -6.22 19.35
CA LEU A 607 22.51 -7.66 19.26
C LEU A 607 21.36 -8.47 19.86
N GLY A 608 20.51 -7.84 20.67
CA GLY A 608 19.39 -8.49 21.34
C GLY A 608 19.86 -9.46 22.42
N ALA A 609 19.34 -10.69 22.44
CA ALA A 609 19.77 -11.73 23.39
C ALA A 609 21.25 -12.12 23.26
N LEU A 610 21.87 -11.85 22.10
CA LEU A 610 23.33 -12.04 21.90
C LEU A 610 24.18 -11.00 22.65
N THR A 611 23.57 -9.98 23.25
CA THR A 611 24.27 -9.04 24.14
C THR A 611 24.71 -9.71 25.44
N ASP A 612 23.99 -10.73 25.89
CA ASP A 612 24.25 -11.37 27.19
C ASP A 612 25.60 -12.09 27.20
N GLY A 613 26.41 -11.79 28.21
CA GLY A 613 27.71 -12.44 28.42
C GLY A 613 27.58 -13.93 28.78
N VAL A 614 28.70 -14.63 28.84
CA VAL A 614 28.78 -15.96 29.50
C VAL A 614 29.59 -15.78 30.76
N ARG A 615 29.05 -16.21 31.91
CA ARG A 615 29.85 -16.35 33.13
C ARG A 615 30.72 -17.61 33.04
N ALA A 616 31.71 -17.71 33.93
CA ALA A 616 32.63 -18.85 33.97
C ALA A 616 31.92 -20.19 34.23
N ASP A 617 30.75 -20.17 34.88
CA ASP A 617 29.88 -21.31 35.16
C ASP A 617 28.97 -21.71 33.98
N GLY A 618 29.07 -21.01 32.84
CA GLY A 618 28.23 -21.24 31.66
C GLY A 618 26.86 -20.56 31.69
N SER A 619 26.50 -19.88 32.79
CA SER A 619 25.27 -19.10 32.89
C SER A 619 25.34 -17.82 32.04
N PHE A 620 24.17 -17.32 31.62
CA PHE A 620 24.09 -16.06 30.89
C PHE A 620 24.24 -14.87 31.84
N ASP A 621 25.15 -13.95 31.50
CA ASP A 621 25.27 -12.67 32.19
C ASP A 621 24.32 -11.64 31.54
N ARG A 622 23.13 -11.48 32.14
CA ARG A 622 22.10 -10.56 31.63
C ARG A 622 22.38 -9.09 31.94
N SER A 623 23.38 -8.77 32.77
CA SER A 623 23.80 -7.39 33.01
C SER A 623 24.72 -6.83 31.93
N SER A 624 25.23 -7.67 31.03
CA SER A 624 26.09 -7.21 29.95
C SER A 624 25.34 -6.22 29.03
N THR A 625 26.07 -5.22 28.57
CA THR A 625 25.60 -4.12 27.75
C THR A 625 26.32 -4.09 26.41
N PHE A 626 25.60 -3.67 25.38
CA PHE A 626 26.16 -3.33 24.09
C PHE A 626 25.24 -2.30 23.45
N GLY A 627 25.76 -1.13 23.12
CA GLY A 627 25.00 -0.05 22.50
C GLY A 627 25.82 0.62 21.41
N ILE A 628 25.16 1.24 20.44
CA ILE A 628 25.81 1.95 19.33
C ILE A 628 25.24 3.37 19.27
N LEU A 629 26.13 4.35 19.29
CA LEU A 629 25.84 5.74 18.94
C LEU A 629 26.33 6.01 17.52
N GLY A 630 25.47 6.53 16.65
CA GLY A 630 25.84 6.91 15.29
C GLY A 630 25.53 8.38 15.04
N GLY A 631 26.44 9.07 14.36
CA GLY A 631 26.26 10.47 13.95
C GLY A 631 26.61 10.63 12.48
N LEU A 632 25.79 11.38 11.75
CA LEU A 632 25.98 11.61 10.33
C LEU A 632 25.42 12.95 9.86
N VAL A 633 25.87 13.37 8.68
CA VAL A 633 25.29 14.46 7.89
C VAL A 633 24.93 13.90 6.52
N GLN A 634 23.65 13.98 6.18
CA GLN A 634 23.12 13.59 4.88
C GLN A 634 22.89 14.83 4.02
N THR A 635 23.56 14.94 2.88
CA THR A 635 23.32 16.01 1.88
C THR A 635 22.56 15.42 0.70
N THR A 636 21.38 15.96 0.40
CA THR A 636 20.54 15.50 -0.71
C THR A 636 20.44 16.60 -1.76
N ILE A 637 20.73 16.25 -3.01
CA ILE A 637 20.60 17.10 -4.20
C ILE A 637 19.57 16.46 -5.12
N ARG A 638 18.58 17.24 -5.56
CA ARG A 638 17.51 16.82 -6.49
C ARG A 638 17.62 17.63 -7.78
N PHE A 639 17.55 16.99 -8.94
CA PHE A 639 17.70 17.65 -10.25
C PHE A 639 16.81 17.04 -11.32
#